data_AF-A0A1W1BR95-F1
#
_entry.id   AF-A0A1W1BR95-F1
#
_cell.length_a   1.000
_cell.length_b   1.000
_cell.length_c   1.000
_cell.angle_alpha   90.00
_cell.angle_beta   90.00
_cell.angle_gamma   90.00
#
_symmetry.space_group_name_H-M   'P 1'
#
loop_
_entity.id
_entity.type
_entity.pdbx_description
1 polymer ?
#
loop_
_entity_poly.entity_id
_entity_poly.type
_entity_poly.pdbx_seq_one_letter_code
_entity_poly.pdbx_strand_id
1 'polypeptide(L)'
;MFRKLSWFLSLIALLSFTSCGSGSSEEAKELLEKVLKLVGIPQSIVVNICQDENRDGICGVSELQVKVSIEKGDTVATIWKRIKNTADGKYLLETYDPTLPLLLELQDTDSEHYTDKFTIPFDGLASTEKEKDLSILQAMVDAGYLTTDEISAVEEMDNDDIFYETLLKDFEINLNTLAEQNLSSPRAVLANIKEMAEELKDVGIADELPKRIDSCEDNDSCVEEAMEETIIDENESVKIKDEESKITKELFAGKTLYSAYNDDGVDITEKIIFNSDATGVTWQEIKGGTESGTDSITINGSIVTTTDNEGSEEHEIIRVTSKYIEIKNYDGIDRFYFTQSDAEEALASQNGESDSKTPTNNGFTKEMLKNKVLYHHAYTEDDGAIGYGKMTVISETSWERREIRVSADGETIEEDETFTVPYILEDGKIKSDAGNDYRYLIFNSQDDTAWYVTEEVDRGKDGTIDESENDTLYFSKPADFPAEL
;
A
#
# COMPACT_ATOMS: atom_id res chain seq x y z
N MET A 1 -57.90 18.08 -22.34
CA MET A 1 -58.80 16.92 -22.33
C MET A 1 -58.53 16.11 -23.61
N PHE A 2 -58.14 14.83 -23.46
CA PHE A 2 -57.99 13.78 -24.49
C PHE A 2 -56.96 14.00 -25.63
N ARG A 3 -56.20 13.01 -26.13
CA ARG A 3 -55.67 11.68 -25.72
C ARG A 3 -55.08 11.09 -27.01
N LYS A 4 -53.99 10.33 -26.89
CA LYS A 4 -53.61 9.16 -27.73
C LYS A 4 -53.16 9.45 -29.17
N LEU A 5 -52.37 8.62 -29.87
CA LEU A 5 -51.48 7.46 -29.66
C LEU A 5 -51.19 6.97 -31.11
N SER A 6 -50.09 6.24 -31.30
CA SER A 6 -49.75 5.35 -32.45
C SER A 6 -48.87 5.99 -33.52
N TRP A 7 -47.55 5.69 -33.66
CA TRP A 7 -46.84 4.40 -33.84
C TRP A 7 -47.12 3.74 -35.20
N PHE A 8 -46.14 3.84 -36.12
CA PHE A 8 -45.70 2.97 -37.24
C PHE A 8 -44.51 3.70 -37.92
N LEU A 9 -43.22 3.37 -37.78
CA LEU A 9 -42.40 2.17 -38.05
C LEU A 9 -42.14 1.87 -39.56
N SER A 10 -40.84 1.74 -39.88
CA SER A 10 -40.14 1.32 -41.13
C SER A 10 -39.74 2.43 -42.12
N LEU A 11 -38.52 2.51 -42.68
CA LEU A 11 -37.59 1.44 -43.05
C LEU A 11 -36.13 1.96 -43.28
N ILE A 12 -35.18 1.35 -42.57
CA ILE A 12 -33.79 0.92 -42.88
C ILE A 12 -33.10 1.40 -44.19
N ALA A 13 -31.89 1.98 -44.03
CA ALA A 13 -30.71 1.82 -44.88
C ALA A 13 -29.45 2.09 -44.02
N LEU A 14 -28.82 1.08 -43.38
CA LEU A 14 -27.73 0.26 -43.91
C LEU A 14 -26.70 1.03 -44.76
N LEU A 15 -25.73 1.65 -44.09
CA LEU A 15 -24.36 1.72 -44.58
C LEU A 15 -23.47 0.93 -43.61
N SER A 16 -23.05 -0.20 -44.13
CA SER A 16 -22.07 -1.14 -43.62
C SER A 16 -20.66 -0.53 -43.65
N PHE A 17 -20.03 -0.46 -42.48
CA PHE A 17 -18.60 -0.68 -42.32
C PHE A 17 -18.43 -1.95 -41.48
N THR A 18 -17.99 -3.01 -42.12
CA THR A 18 -17.42 -4.19 -41.46
C THR A 18 -15.95 -4.27 -41.78
N SER A 19 -15.17 -4.57 -40.74
CA SER A 19 -13.84 -5.22 -40.75
C SER A 19 -12.61 -4.31 -40.63
N CYS A 20 -12.11 -4.13 -39.39
CA CYS A 20 -10.95 -4.86 -38.84
C CYS A 20 -10.49 -4.25 -37.50
N GLY A 21 -10.42 -5.05 -36.42
CA GLY A 21 -9.71 -4.71 -35.18
C GLY A 21 -10.55 -4.83 -33.91
N SER A 22 -10.33 -5.90 -33.15
CA SER A 22 -11.07 -6.41 -31.99
C SER A 22 -11.13 -5.51 -30.74
N GLY A 23 -12.34 -5.30 -30.21
CA GLY A 23 -12.65 -5.50 -28.79
C GLY A 23 -12.29 -4.39 -27.79
N SER A 24 -13.10 -3.35 -27.72
CA SER A 24 -13.38 -2.68 -26.45
C SER A 24 -14.80 -2.12 -26.55
N SER A 25 -15.78 -2.83 -25.99
CA SER A 25 -17.18 -2.39 -25.97
C SER A 25 -17.35 -1.30 -24.92
N GLU A 26 -18.36 -0.45 -25.10
CA GLU A 26 -18.85 0.47 -24.05
C GLU A 26 -19.08 -0.25 -22.70
N GLU A 27 -19.32 -1.58 -22.70
CA GLU A 27 -19.45 -2.40 -21.48
C GLU A 27 -18.10 -2.61 -20.74
N ALA A 28 -16.94 -2.40 -21.37
CA ALA A 28 -15.64 -2.37 -20.68
C ALA A 28 -15.36 -1.03 -19.97
N LYS A 29 -16.13 0.03 -20.30
CA LYS A 29 -16.03 1.37 -19.71
C LYS A 29 -16.98 1.62 -18.53
N GLU A 30 -17.93 0.72 -18.28
CA GLU A 30 -18.74 0.66 -17.03
C GLU A 30 -18.12 -0.30 -15.98
N LEU A 31 -17.02 -0.97 -16.33
CA LEU A 31 -16.31 -1.89 -15.44
C LEU A 31 -15.17 -1.15 -14.70
N LEU A 32 -15.26 -1.17 -13.36
CA LEU A 32 -14.21 -0.88 -12.37
C LEU A 32 -13.91 0.60 -12.04
N GLU A 33 -14.94 1.39 -11.74
CA GLU A 33 -14.76 2.66 -11.04
C GLU A 33 -15.56 2.59 -9.72
N LYS A 34 -14.88 2.25 -8.63
CA LYS A 34 -15.41 2.38 -7.26
C LYS A 34 -14.93 3.69 -6.66
N VAL A 35 -15.79 4.34 -5.89
CA VAL A 35 -15.55 5.66 -5.33
C VAL A 35 -15.43 5.58 -3.81
N LEU A 36 -14.39 6.17 -3.25
CA LEU A 36 -14.21 6.32 -1.81
C LEU A 36 -14.45 7.78 -1.43
N LYS A 37 -15.32 8.01 -0.47
CA LYS A 37 -15.68 9.34 0.01
C LYS A 37 -15.12 9.51 1.43
N LEU A 38 -14.14 10.38 1.61
CA LEU A 38 -13.72 10.74 2.96
C LEU A 38 -14.83 11.56 3.63
N VAL A 39 -15.19 11.18 4.85
CA VAL A 39 -16.15 11.93 5.68
C VAL A 39 -15.49 12.17 7.03
N GLY A 40 -15.38 13.44 7.42
CA GLY A 40 -14.75 13.80 8.68
C GLY A 40 -13.24 13.71 8.75
N ILE A 41 -12.59 13.35 7.65
CA ILE A 41 -11.13 13.16 7.59
C ILE A 41 -10.54 14.22 6.67
N PRO A 42 -9.71 15.14 7.20
CA PRO A 42 -9.02 16.13 6.38
C PRO A 42 -8.14 15.44 5.34
N GLN A 43 -8.25 15.88 4.08
CA GLN A 43 -7.43 15.31 3.00
C GLN A 43 -5.93 15.49 3.21
N SER A 44 -5.53 16.53 3.95
CA SER A 44 -4.14 16.85 4.24
C SER A 44 -3.44 15.79 5.10
N ILE A 45 -4.19 15.00 5.86
CA ILE A 45 -3.64 13.99 6.78
C ILE A 45 -3.65 12.59 6.17
N VAL A 46 -4.20 12.41 4.97
CA VAL A 46 -4.24 11.11 4.29
C VAL A 46 -2.89 10.82 3.66
N VAL A 47 -2.24 9.74 4.11
CA VAL A 47 -0.96 9.29 3.59
C VAL A 47 -1.16 8.28 2.46
N ASN A 48 -2.06 7.31 2.67
CA ASN A 48 -2.28 6.22 1.72
C ASN A 48 -3.68 5.63 1.84
N ILE A 49 -4.16 5.06 0.73
CA ILE A 49 -5.31 4.16 0.71
C ILE A 49 -4.91 2.92 -0.07
N CYS A 50 -5.04 1.74 0.54
CA CYS A 50 -4.62 0.49 -0.09
C CYS A 50 -5.64 -0.64 0.13
N GLN A 51 -5.52 -1.70 -0.67
CA GLN A 51 -6.22 -2.96 -0.43
C GLN A 51 -5.31 -3.92 0.34
N ASP A 52 -5.80 -4.41 1.48
CA ASP A 52 -5.06 -5.29 2.40
C ASP A 52 -5.02 -6.73 1.84
N GLU A 53 -4.08 -6.99 0.93
CA GLU A 53 -4.00 -8.29 0.24
C GLU A 53 -3.61 -9.41 1.19
N ASN A 54 -2.77 -9.10 2.18
CA ASN A 54 -2.19 -10.06 3.11
C ASN A 54 -2.92 -10.11 4.47
N ARG A 55 -3.92 -9.24 4.67
CA ARG A 55 -4.80 -9.13 5.85
C ARG A 55 -4.04 -8.82 7.12
N ASP A 56 -3.09 -7.90 7.02
CA ASP A 56 -2.17 -7.56 8.09
C ASP A 56 -2.45 -6.20 8.74
N GLY A 57 -3.38 -5.42 8.17
CA GLY A 57 -3.79 -4.12 8.69
C GLY A 57 -2.82 -2.97 8.43
N ILE A 58 -1.82 -3.14 7.56
CA ILE A 58 -0.81 -2.13 7.23
C ILE A 58 -0.68 -1.98 5.71
N CYS A 59 -0.65 -0.74 5.21
CA CYS A 59 -0.41 -0.50 3.79
C CYS A 59 1.03 -0.86 3.36
N GLY A 60 1.19 -2.07 2.84
CA GLY A 60 2.46 -2.60 2.35
C GLY A 60 2.87 -2.00 0.99
N VAL A 61 4.18 -1.87 0.75
CA VAL A 61 4.72 -1.36 -0.54
C VAL A 61 4.37 -2.22 -1.76
N SER A 62 3.99 -3.47 -1.54
CA SER A 62 3.58 -4.44 -2.57
C SER A 62 2.08 -4.44 -2.84
N GLU A 63 1.29 -3.73 -2.05
CA GLU A 63 -0.17 -3.71 -2.18
C GLU A 63 -0.61 -2.71 -3.25
N LEU A 64 -1.80 -2.90 -3.81
CA LEU A 64 -2.42 -1.92 -4.69
C LEU A 64 -2.73 -0.64 -3.89
N GLN A 65 -1.81 0.32 -3.96
CA GLN A 65 -1.92 1.62 -3.33
C GLN A 65 -2.55 2.63 -4.30
N VAL A 66 -3.60 3.31 -3.86
CA VAL A 66 -3.93 4.64 -4.38
C VAL A 66 -3.08 5.64 -3.61
N LYS A 67 -1.82 5.73 -4.00
CA LYS A 67 -0.79 6.52 -3.31
C LYS A 67 -1.05 8.02 -3.49
N VAL A 68 -1.35 8.72 -2.40
CA VAL A 68 -1.46 10.19 -2.37
C VAL A 68 -0.27 10.75 -1.59
N SER A 69 0.93 10.59 -2.11
CA SER A 69 2.10 11.27 -1.54
C SER A 69 2.18 12.69 -2.12
N ILE A 70 1.87 13.68 -1.27
CA ILE A 70 2.05 15.11 -1.56
C ILE A 70 3.41 15.54 -0.98
N GLU A 71 4.34 15.92 -1.84
CA GLU A 71 5.66 16.39 -1.42
C GLU A 71 5.72 17.91 -1.28
N LYS A 72 6.64 18.40 -0.45
CA LYS A 72 6.91 19.83 -0.28
C LYS A 72 7.48 20.43 -1.56
N GLY A 73 6.61 21.01 -2.38
CA GLY A 73 6.96 21.59 -3.69
C GLY A 73 6.02 21.18 -4.82
N ASP A 74 5.10 20.24 -4.57
CA ASP A 74 4.11 19.83 -5.55
C ASP A 74 3.19 20.99 -5.96
N THR A 75 2.98 21.11 -7.28
CA THR A 75 2.03 22.08 -7.82
C THR A 75 0.61 21.55 -7.70
N VAL A 76 -0.37 22.43 -7.58
CA VAL A 76 -1.81 22.08 -7.55
C VAL A 76 -2.16 21.09 -8.68
N ALA A 77 -1.63 21.27 -9.89
CA ALA A 77 -1.87 20.37 -11.02
C ALA A 77 -1.24 18.97 -10.87
N THR A 78 -0.11 18.84 -10.18
CA THR A 78 0.55 17.55 -9.90
C THR A 78 -0.22 16.76 -8.85
N ILE A 79 -0.73 17.47 -7.83
CA ILE A 79 -1.62 16.93 -6.79
C ILE A 79 -2.91 16.41 -7.43
N TRP A 80 -3.54 17.18 -8.33
CA TRP A 80 -4.76 16.79 -9.08
C TRP A 80 -4.60 15.62 -10.06
N LYS A 81 -3.36 15.25 -10.44
CA LYS A 81 -3.10 14.17 -11.39
C LYS A 81 -2.79 12.84 -10.70
N ARG A 82 -2.26 12.88 -9.47
CA ARG A 82 -1.95 11.71 -8.64
C ARG A 82 -3.17 11.24 -7.87
N ILE A 83 -4.00 12.16 -7.43
CA ILE A 83 -5.33 11.84 -6.95
C ILE A 83 -6.20 11.71 -8.20
N LYS A 84 -6.79 10.55 -8.49
CA LYS A 84 -8.06 10.55 -9.24
C LYS A 84 -9.14 11.09 -8.29
N ASN A 85 -9.00 12.38 -7.99
CA ASN A 85 -9.94 13.17 -7.24
C ASN A 85 -10.96 13.59 -8.27
N THR A 86 -12.21 13.19 -8.11
CA THR A 86 -13.27 13.99 -8.69
C THR A 86 -13.22 15.38 -8.02
N ALA A 87 -13.74 16.42 -8.65
CA ALA A 87 -13.60 17.80 -8.15
C ALA A 87 -14.20 18.03 -6.74
N ASP A 88 -14.88 17.02 -6.19
CA ASP A 88 -15.59 16.94 -4.92
C ASP A 88 -14.90 16.07 -3.84
N GLY A 89 -13.64 15.64 -4.00
CA GLY A 89 -12.88 15.04 -2.90
C GLY A 89 -12.95 13.51 -2.76
N LYS A 90 -13.32 12.79 -3.82
CA LYS A 90 -13.49 11.33 -3.82
C LYS A 90 -12.34 10.60 -4.54
N TYR A 91 -11.95 9.44 -4.04
CA TYR A 91 -10.87 8.62 -4.62
C TYR A 91 -11.42 7.48 -5.47
N LEU A 92 -10.82 7.24 -6.64
CA LEU A 92 -11.22 6.18 -7.54
C LEU A 92 -10.33 4.93 -7.43
N LEU A 93 -10.93 3.76 -7.26
CA LEU A 93 -10.24 2.46 -7.31
C LEU A 93 -10.43 1.80 -8.68
N GLU A 94 -9.40 1.81 -9.52
CA GLU A 94 -9.42 1.24 -10.89
C GLU A 94 -9.29 -0.29 -10.91
N THR A 95 -8.60 -0.88 -9.94
CA THR A 95 -8.32 -2.32 -9.87
C THR A 95 -8.78 -2.88 -8.53
N TYR A 96 -10.08 -2.72 -8.26
CA TYR A 96 -10.67 -3.08 -6.98
C TYR A 96 -11.01 -4.57 -6.85
N ASP A 97 -10.53 -5.23 -5.78
CA ASP A 97 -11.00 -6.55 -5.33
C ASP A 97 -12.05 -6.45 -4.20
N PRO A 98 -13.31 -6.88 -4.42
CA PRO A 98 -14.40 -6.86 -3.42
C PRO A 98 -14.19 -7.73 -2.19
N THR A 99 -13.21 -8.63 -2.22
CA THR A 99 -12.96 -9.58 -1.13
C THR A 99 -11.89 -9.10 -0.16
N LEU A 100 -11.13 -8.07 -0.54
CA LEU A 100 -10.04 -7.53 0.25
C LEU A 100 -10.50 -6.33 1.08
N PRO A 101 -10.05 -6.22 2.35
CA PRO A 101 -10.24 -5.03 3.15
C PRO A 101 -9.60 -3.80 2.49
N LEU A 102 -10.09 -2.64 2.88
CA LEU A 102 -9.46 -1.36 2.57
C LEU A 102 -8.79 -0.81 3.81
N LEU A 103 -7.65 -0.17 3.63
CA LEU A 103 -6.94 0.51 4.70
C LEU A 103 -6.77 1.98 4.35
N LEU A 104 -6.99 2.84 5.33
CA LEU A 104 -6.72 4.27 5.27
C LEU A 104 -5.58 4.61 6.21
N GLU A 105 -4.39 4.86 5.65
CA GLU A 105 -3.22 5.30 6.41
C GLU A 105 -3.27 6.82 6.57
N LEU A 106 -3.21 7.28 7.82
CA LEU A 106 -3.30 8.66 8.22
C LEU A 106 -2.04 9.10 8.98
N GLN A 107 -1.71 10.38 8.86
CA GLN A 107 -0.68 11.06 9.64
C GLN A 107 -0.98 12.55 9.69
N ASP A 108 -1.36 13.06 10.85
CA ASP A 108 -1.45 14.50 11.09
C ASP A 108 -0.17 15.01 11.77
N THR A 109 0.78 15.50 10.96
CA THR A 109 2.03 16.05 11.50
C THR A 109 1.85 17.37 12.24
N ASP A 110 0.70 18.03 12.07
CA ASP A 110 0.36 19.31 12.69
C ASP A 110 -0.57 19.14 13.91
N SER A 111 -1.04 17.92 14.19
CA SER A 111 -1.88 17.61 15.36
C SER A 111 -1.14 17.85 16.67
N GLU A 112 -1.84 18.45 17.64
CA GLU A 112 -1.37 18.59 19.02
C GLU A 112 -1.59 17.29 19.84
N HIS A 113 -2.31 16.32 19.29
CA HIS A 113 -2.79 15.13 20.00
C HIS A 113 -2.05 13.86 19.60
N TYR A 114 -1.83 13.61 18.30
CA TYR A 114 -1.14 12.42 17.81
C TYR A 114 -0.45 12.67 16.47
N THR A 115 0.86 12.44 16.39
CA THR A 115 1.66 12.78 15.19
C THR A 115 2.23 11.56 14.45
N ASP A 116 2.12 10.38 15.06
CA ASP A 116 2.55 9.13 14.47
C ASP A 116 1.55 8.64 13.42
N LYS A 117 2.02 7.74 12.54
CA LYS A 117 1.15 7.13 11.54
C LYS A 117 0.20 6.11 12.19
N PHE A 118 -1.02 6.06 11.68
CA PHE A 118 -1.96 5.02 12.04
C PHE A 118 -2.83 4.62 10.84
N THR A 119 -3.38 3.41 10.89
CA THR A 119 -4.13 2.83 9.77
C THR A 119 -5.49 2.39 10.24
N ILE A 120 -6.54 2.95 9.64
CA ILE A 120 -7.94 2.58 9.93
C ILE A 120 -8.37 1.50 8.92
N PRO A 121 -8.77 0.31 9.38
CA PRO A 121 -9.27 -0.73 8.51
C PRO A 121 -10.76 -0.57 8.22
N PHE A 122 -11.13 -0.93 7.00
CA PHE A 122 -12.49 -0.97 6.48
C PHE A 122 -12.73 -2.28 5.77
N ASP A 123 -13.98 -2.72 5.77
CA ASP A 123 -14.40 -3.83 4.93
C ASP A 123 -14.24 -3.48 3.44
N GLY A 124 -14.17 -4.48 2.58
CA GLY A 124 -14.28 -4.26 1.15
C GLY A 124 -15.64 -3.65 0.76
N LEU A 125 -15.69 -2.92 -0.35
CA LEU A 125 -16.92 -2.57 -1.06
C LEU A 125 -17.57 -3.83 -1.63
N ALA A 126 -18.85 -3.98 -1.34
CA ALA A 126 -19.63 -5.03 -1.98
C ALA A 126 -19.63 -4.84 -3.52
N SER A 127 -19.71 -5.95 -4.27
CA SER A 127 -19.77 -5.90 -5.74
C SER A 127 -20.88 -4.97 -6.27
N THR A 128 -21.98 -4.82 -5.53
CA THR A 128 -23.13 -3.96 -5.83
C THR A 128 -22.99 -2.51 -5.39
N GLU A 129 -22.06 -2.22 -4.48
CA GLU A 129 -21.85 -0.90 -3.88
C GLU A 129 -20.92 -0.06 -4.76
N LYS A 130 -21.31 1.16 -5.12
CA LYS A 130 -20.52 2.01 -6.04
C LYS A 130 -19.67 3.04 -5.32
N GLU A 131 -20.09 3.40 -4.11
CA GLU A 131 -19.45 4.40 -3.27
C GLU A 131 -19.33 3.81 -1.87
N LYS A 132 -18.22 4.09 -1.18
CA LYS A 132 -18.04 3.76 0.24
C LYS A 132 -17.50 4.97 0.97
N ASP A 133 -18.12 5.24 2.11
CA ASP A 133 -17.69 6.31 2.99
C ASP A 133 -16.51 5.79 3.83
N LEU A 134 -15.48 6.62 3.96
CA LEU A 134 -14.31 6.36 4.78
C LEU A 134 -14.34 7.39 5.91
N SER A 135 -14.80 6.95 7.07
CA SER A 135 -14.89 7.72 8.30
C SER A 135 -14.64 6.81 9.51
N ILE A 136 -14.31 7.41 10.64
CA ILE A 136 -14.15 6.65 11.90
C ILE A 136 -15.45 5.92 12.26
N LEU A 137 -16.62 6.54 12.09
CA LEU A 137 -17.92 5.87 12.29
C LEU A 137 -18.12 4.69 11.35
N GLN A 138 -17.76 4.81 10.07
CA GLN A 138 -17.89 3.69 9.15
C GLN A 138 -16.94 2.54 9.53
N ALA A 139 -15.75 2.83 10.04
CA ALA A 139 -14.85 1.79 10.56
C ALA A 139 -15.45 1.04 11.76
N MET A 140 -16.18 1.74 12.63
CA MET A 140 -16.93 1.11 13.74
C MET A 140 -18.07 0.21 13.24
N VAL A 141 -18.75 0.60 12.15
CA VAL A 141 -19.78 -0.22 11.51
C VAL A 141 -19.18 -1.45 10.84
N ASP A 142 -18.09 -1.29 10.09
CA ASP A 142 -17.38 -2.37 9.42
C ASP A 142 -16.81 -3.39 10.42
N ALA A 143 -16.31 -2.91 11.56
CA ALA A 143 -15.87 -3.76 12.67
C ALA A 143 -17.04 -4.46 13.41
N GLY A 144 -18.29 -4.11 13.11
CA GLY A 144 -19.49 -4.68 13.72
C GLY A 144 -19.80 -4.15 15.12
N TYR A 145 -19.15 -3.06 15.53
CA TYR A 145 -19.42 -2.40 16.80
C TYR A 145 -20.62 -1.46 16.72
N LEU A 146 -20.86 -0.83 15.57
CA LEU A 146 -22.09 -0.07 15.29
C LEU A 146 -22.86 -0.70 14.12
N THR A 147 -24.11 -0.32 13.96
CA THR A 147 -24.94 -0.65 12.81
C THR A 147 -25.20 0.60 11.98
N THR A 148 -25.49 0.42 10.69
CA THR A 148 -25.87 1.53 9.79
C THR A 148 -27.09 2.30 10.32
N ASP A 149 -28.06 1.60 10.91
CA ASP A 149 -29.25 2.22 11.51
C ASP A 149 -28.91 3.07 12.75
N GLU A 150 -27.85 2.74 13.49
CA GLU A 150 -27.41 3.52 14.65
C GLU A 150 -26.70 4.81 14.25
N ILE A 151 -26.04 4.85 13.08
CA ILE A 151 -25.31 6.05 12.63
C ILE A 151 -26.12 6.95 11.70
N SER A 152 -27.26 6.49 11.15
CA SER A 152 -28.04 7.27 10.18
C SER A 152 -28.52 8.62 10.73
N ALA A 153 -28.75 8.71 12.04
CA ALA A 153 -29.17 9.96 12.68
C ALA A 153 -28.04 11.01 12.73
N VAL A 154 -26.78 10.57 12.77
CA VAL A 154 -25.60 11.43 12.67
C VAL A 154 -25.46 11.97 11.25
N GLU A 155 -25.69 11.14 10.23
CA GLU A 155 -25.60 11.54 8.82
C GLU A 155 -26.67 12.56 8.40
N GLU A 156 -27.74 12.71 9.18
CA GLU A 156 -28.85 13.63 8.92
C GLU A 156 -28.82 14.91 9.77
N MET A 157 -27.86 15.04 10.69
CA MET A 157 -27.82 16.16 11.63
C MET A 157 -27.21 17.43 11.01
N ASP A 158 -27.58 18.61 11.51
CA ASP A 158 -27.17 19.89 10.93
C ASP A 158 -25.69 20.20 11.24
N ASN A 159 -25.16 19.64 12.33
CA ASN A 159 -23.81 19.85 12.85
C ASN A 159 -22.88 18.64 12.63
N ASP A 160 -23.08 17.89 11.55
CA ASP A 160 -22.30 16.69 11.23
C ASP A 160 -20.80 16.94 11.05
N ASP A 161 -20.43 18.02 10.37
CA ASP A 161 -19.04 18.42 10.17
C ASP A 161 -18.28 18.59 11.50
N ILE A 162 -18.88 19.30 12.48
CA ILE A 162 -18.26 19.56 13.80
C ILE A 162 -18.14 18.27 14.62
N PHE A 163 -19.16 17.41 14.56
CA PHE A 163 -19.11 16.10 15.21
C PHE A 163 -17.96 15.24 14.67
N TYR A 164 -17.81 15.17 13.34
CA TYR A 164 -16.75 14.36 12.76
C TYR A 164 -15.35 14.91 13.06
N GLU A 165 -15.18 16.23 13.08
CA GLU A 165 -13.93 16.87 13.51
C GLU A 165 -13.60 16.53 14.97
N THR A 166 -14.61 16.62 15.84
CA THR A 166 -14.47 16.26 17.26
C THR A 166 -14.17 14.77 17.42
N LEU A 167 -14.84 13.89 16.65
CA LEU A 167 -14.59 12.45 16.66
C LEU A 167 -13.16 12.10 16.26
N LEU A 168 -12.61 12.76 15.23
CA LEU A 168 -11.22 12.56 14.82
C LEU A 168 -10.24 13.04 15.89
N LYS A 169 -10.51 14.22 16.48
CA LYS A 169 -9.71 14.74 17.59
C LYS A 169 -9.70 13.78 18.78
N ASP A 170 -10.86 13.29 19.19
CA ASP A 170 -11.01 12.37 20.32
C ASP A 170 -10.32 11.03 20.00
N PHE A 171 -10.43 10.56 18.76
CA PHE A 171 -9.71 9.40 18.28
C PHE A 171 -8.19 9.54 18.42
N GLU A 172 -7.62 10.67 18.02
CA GLU A 172 -6.18 10.96 18.16
C GLU A 172 -5.74 11.06 19.63
N ILE A 173 -6.53 11.73 20.47
CA ILE A 173 -6.27 11.81 21.93
C ILE A 173 -6.20 10.40 22.52
N ASN A 174 -7.16 9.55 22.17
CA ASN A 174 -7.22 8.17 22.65
C ASN A 174 -6.03 7.35 22.16
N LEU A 175 -5.60 7.49 20.90
CA LEU A 175 -4.39 6.83 20.41
C LEU A 175 -3.14 7.23 21.20
N ASN A 176 -3.01 8.51 21.57
CA ASN A 176 -1.91 8.94 22.42
C ASN A 176 -1.99 8.32 23.83
N THR A 177 -3.18 8.32 24.45
CA THR A 177 -3.42 7.67 25.75
C THR A 177 -3.06 6.18 25.71
N LEU A 178 -3.43 5.46 24.65
CA LEU A 178 -3.13 4.04 24.47
C LEU A 178 -1.64 3.80 24.19
N ALA A 179 -0.98 4.70 23.45
CA ALA A 179 0.46 4.63 23.20
C ALA A 179 1.26 4.78 24.52
N GLU A 180 0.84 5.67 25.42
CA GLU A 180 1.42 5.80 26.77
C GLU A 180 1.28 4.51 27.60
N GLN A 181 0.29 3.67 27.27
CA GLN A 181 0.08 2.35 27.86
C GLN A 181 0.80 1.20 27.13
N ASN A 182 1.71 1.48 26.19
CA ASN A 182 2.44 0.49 25.39
C ASN A 182 1.54 -0.36 24.47
N LEU A 183 0.57 0.29 23.84
CA LEU A 183 -0.23 -0.32 22.78
C LEU A 183 0.19 0.23 21.42
N SER A 184 0.56 -0.68 20.52
CA SER A 184 1.05 -0.36 19.18
C SER A 184 -0.08 0.10 18.24
N SER A 185 0.26 0.90 17.23
CA SER A 185 -0.70 1.63 16.38
C SER A 185 -1.82 0.76 15.76
N PRO A 186 -1.58 -0.40 15.11
CA PRO A 186 -2.69 -1.17 14.54
C PRO A 186 -3.66 -1.75 15.59
N ARG A 187 -3.13 -2.20 16.73
CA ARG A 187 -3.95 -2.80 17.80
C ARG A 187 -4.63 -1.73 18.67
N ALA A 188 -3.92 -0.64 18.94
CA ALA A 188 -4.47 0.54 19.59
C ALA A 188 -5.62 1.14 18.77
N VAL A 189 -5.48 1.23 17.45
CA VAL A 189 -6.58 1.67 16.55
C VAL A 189 -7.81 0.80 16.72
N LEU A 190 -7.68 -0.53 16.64
CA LEU A 190 -8.84 -1.43 16.77
C LEU A 190 -9.48 -1.36 18.15
N ALA A 191 -8.67 -1.26 19.21
CA ALA A 191 -9.17 -1.10 20.58
C ALA A 191 -9.88 0.25 20.77
N ASN A 192 -9.33 1.33 20.21
CA ASN A 192 -9.93 2.66 20.23
C ASN A 192 -11.27 2.70 19.49
N ILE A 193 -11.33 2.13 18.28
CA ILE A 193 -12.57 2.00 17.49
C ILE A 193 -13.65 1.28 18.31
N LYS A 194 -13.28 0.21 19.03
CA LYS A 194 -14.20 -0.55 19.88
C LYS A 194 -14.71 0.29 21.06
N GLU A 195 -13.80 0.88 21.84
CA GLU A 195 -14.16 1.63 23.05
C GLU A 195 -15.05 2.84 22.70
N MET A 196 -14.62 3.66 21.73
CA MET A 196 -15.40 4.81 21.28
C MET A 196 -16.77 4.42 20.75
N ALA A 197 -16.90 3.27 20.07
CA ALA A 197 -18.21 2.78 19.62
C ALA A 197 -19.13 2.38 20.80
N GLU A 198 -18.58 1.81 21.88
CA GLU A 198 -19.32 1.48 23.09
C GLU A 198 -19.77 2.76 23.82
N GLU A 199 -18.89 3.76 23.94
CA GLU A 199 -19.18 5.06 24.54
C GLU A 199 -20.25 5.83 23.75
N LEU A 200 -20.13 5.87 22.42
CA LEU A 200 -21.13 6.48 21.53
C LEU A 200 -22.51 5.83 21.67
N LYS A 201 -22.58 4.51 21.90
CA LYS A 201 -23.85 3.84 22.18
C LYS A 201 -24.43 4.24 23.52
N ASP A 202 -23.60 4.34 24.55
CA ASP A 202 -24.02 4.68 25.91
C ASP A 202 -24.57 6.11 25.99
N VAL A 203 -24.05 7.04 25.17
CA VAL A 203 -24.61 8.40 25.01
C VAL A 203 -25.75 8.49 23.98
N GLY A 204 -26.13 7.37 23.37
CA GLY A 204 -27.31 7.28 22.50
C GLY A 204 -27.10 7.83 21.09
N ILE A 205 -26.04 7.42 20.39
CA ILE A 205 -25.73 7.83 19.00
C ILE A 205 -26.90 7.72 18.00
N ALA A 206 -27.80 6.75 18.19
CA ALA A 206 -28.97 6.56 17.32
C ALA A 206 -30.07 7.62 17.48
N ASP A 207 -30.01 8.45 18.52
CA ASP A 207 -31.13 9.30 18.97
C ASP A 207 -30.68 10.54 19.74
N GLU A 208 -30.13 10.32 20.94
CA GLU A 208 -30.03 11.34 21.99
C GLU A 208 -28.85 12.27 21.71
N LEU A 209 -27.71 11.69 21.31
CA LEU A 209 -26.50 12.43 20.99
C LEU A 209 -26.70 13.38 19.79
N PRO A 210 -27.22 12.95 18.61
CA PRO A 210 -27.46 13.88 17.50
C PRO A 210 -28.33 15.08 17.89
N LYS A 211 -29.42 14.85 18.65
CA LYS A 211 -30.29 15.94 19.13
C LYS A 211 -29.57 16.90 20.07
N ARG A 212 -28.68 16.37 20.92
CA ARG A 212 -27.86 17.17 21.83
C ARG A 212 -26.88 18.05 21.03
N ILE A 213 -26.23 17.47 20.02
CA ILE A 213 -25.29 18.15 19.14
C ILE A 213 -25.99 19.23 18.30
N ASP A 214 -27.14 18.94 17.69
CA ASP A 214 -27.91 19.95 16.94
C ASP A 214 -28.37 21.11 17.84
N SER A 215 -28.62 20.84 19.12
CA SER A 215 -28.98 21.88 20.09
C SER A 215 -27.83 22.81 20.46
N CYS A 216 -26.59 22.44 20.11
CA CYS A 216 -25.42 23.28 20.31
C CYS A 216 -25.28 24.41 19.28
N GLU A 217 -26.03 24.36 18.16
CA GLU A 217 -25.81 25.27 17.02
C GLU A 217 -24.31 25.25 16.63
N ASP A 218 -23.73 26.38 16.22
CA ASP A 218 -22.31 26.47 15.80
C ASP A 218 -21.32 26.57 16.99
N ASN A 219 -21.60 25.95 18.14
CA ASN A 219 -20.75 26.04 19.34
C ASN A 219 -19.90 24.78 19.55
N ASP A 220 -18.68 24.81 19.02
CA ASP A 220 -17.70 23.71 19.10
C ASP A 220 -17.51 23.19 20.53
N SER A 221 -17.38 24.08 21.52
CA SER A 221 -17.19 23.70 22.93
C SER A 221 -18.40 22.95 23.51
N CYS A 222 -19.60 23.19 22.99
CA CYS A 222 -20.79 22.45 23.40
C CYS A 222 -20.82 21.04 22.78
N VAL A 223 -20.35 20.89 21.53
CA VAL A 223 -20.21 19.59 20.86
C VAL A 223 -19.13 18.75 21.55
N GLU A 224 -17.98 19.35 21.88
CA GLU A 224 -16.93 18.70 22.67
C GLU A 224 -17.46 18.22 24.02
N GLU A 225 -18.23 19.03 24.76
CA GLU A 225 -18.86 18.60 26.03
C GLU A 225 -19.92 17.51 25.82
N ALA A 226 -20.52 17.42 24.63
CA ALA A 226 -21.45 16.34 24.30
C ALA A 226 -20.74 15.02 23.99
N MET A 227 -19.49 15.08 23.53
CA MET A 227 -18.66 13.94 23.13
C MET A 227 -17.56 13.59 24.14
N GLU A 228 -17.45 14.31 25.26
CA GLU A 228 -16.39 14.12 26.28
C GLU A 228 -16.29 12.66 26.78
N GLU A 229 -17.42 11.94 26.83
CA GLU A 229 -17.46 10.53 27.22
C GLU A 229 -16.83 9.58 26.17
N THR A 230 -16.40 10.09 25.00
CA THR A 230 -15.68 9.31 23.98
C THR A 230 -14.15 9.33 24.17
N ILE A 231 -13.66 10.05 25.18
CA ILE A 231 -12.25 10.10 25.56
C ILE A 231 -11.95 8.99 26.56
N ILE A 232 -11.05 8.09 26.18
CA ILE A 232 -10.58 6.99 27.02
C ILE A 232 -9.90 7.54 28.27
N ASP A 233 -10.44 7.18 29.43
CA ASP A 233 -9.84 7.51 30.73
C ASP A 233 -8.71 6.55 31.12
N GLU A 234 -7.98 6.87 32.20
CA GLU A 234 -6.87 6.04 32.68
C GLU A 234 -7.30 4.63 33.12
N ASN A 235 -8.53 4.46 33.61
CA ASN A 235 -9.03 3.14 34.00
C ASN A 235 -9.39 2.30 32.76
N GLU A 236 -9.98 2.91 31.74
CA GLU A 236 -10.29 2.29 30.46
C GLU A 236 -9.01 1.90 29.73
N SER A 237 -8.03 2.80 29.65
CA SER A 237 -6.74 2.51 29.03
C SER A 237 -6.03 1.32 29.69
N VAL A 238 -6.10 1.18 31.02
CA VAL A 238 -5.58 0.02 31.76
C VAL A 238 -6.36 -1.26 31.43
N LYS A 239 -7.70 -1.22 31.37
CA LYS A 239 -8.51 -2.39 30.98
C LYS A 239 -8.17 -2.83 29.56
N ILE A 240 -8.08 -1.90 28.62
CA ILE A 240 -7.71 -2.17 27.23
C ILE A 240 -6.33 -2.82 27.19
N LYS A 241 -5.34 -2.28 27.93
CA LYS A 241 -4.02 -2.90 28.02
C LYS A 241 -4.06 -4.33 28.57
N ASP A 242 -4.87 -4.59 29.58
CA ASP A 242 -5.03 -5.93 30.15
C ASP A 242 -5.68 -6.90 29.15
N GLU A 243 -6.67 -6.47 28.38
CA GLU A 243 -7.27 -7.25 27.29
C GLU A 243 -6.25 -7.55 26.19
N GLU A 244 -5.49 -6.54 25.77
CA GLU A 244 -4.46 -6.68 24.74
C GLU A 244 -3.32 -7.60 25.20
N SER A 245 -2.94 -7.53 26.48
CA SER A 245 -1.97 -8.45 27.08
C SER A 245 -2.46 -9.90 27.02
N LYS A 246 -3.76 -10.13 27.22
CA LYS A 246 -4.37 -11.45 27.11
C LYS A 246 -4.35 -11.97 25.68
N ILE A 247 -4.69 -11.13 24.70
CA ILE A 247 -4.62 -11.49 23.27
C ILE A 247 -3.17 -11.81 22.87
N THR A 248 -2.20 -10.97 23.26
CA THR A 248 -0.77 -11.22 23.03
C THR A 248 -0.33 -12.54 23.65
N LYS A 249 -0.77 -12.82 24.86
CA LYS A 249 -0.50 -14.09 25.53
C LYS A 249 -1.06 -15.29 24.76
N GLU A 250 -2.27 -15.18 24.22
CA GLU A 250 -2.90 -16.25 23.43
C GLU A 250 -2.18 -16.50 22.08
N LEU A 251 -1.55 -15.47 21.50
CA LEU A 251 -0.72 -15.61 20.30
C LEU A 251 0.50 -16.52 20.54
N PHE A 252 1.10 -16.50 21.73
CA PHE A 252 2.32 -17.27 22.04
C PHE A 252 2.07 -18.54 22.86
N ALA A 253 1.06 -18.55 23.73
CA ALA A 253 0.84 -19.63 24.69
C ALA A 253 0.79 -21.02 24.04
N GLY A 254 1.76 -21.87 24.40
CA GLY A 254 1.90 -23.24 23.91
C GLY A 254 2.20 -23.36 22.42
N LYS A 255 2.62 -22.27 21.75
CA LYS A 255 2.95 -22.29 20.32
C LYS A 255 4.39 -22.70 20.09
N THR A 256 4.61 -23.22 18.89
CA THR A 256 5.94 -23.37 18.29
C THR A 256 5.98 -22.44 17.09
N LEU A 257 6.94 -21.52 17.09
CA LEU A 257 7.20 -20.57 16.02
C LEU A 257 8.61 -20.82 15.45
N TYR A 258 8.92 -20.15 14.36
CA TYR A 258 10.19 -20.29 13.65
C TYR A 258 10.71 -18.91 13.25
N SER A 259 12.01 -18.68 13.37
CA SER A 259 12.72 -17.54 12.77
C SER A 259 13.68 -18.08 11.71
N ALA A 260 14.01 -17.26 10.72
CA ALA A 260 15.02 -17.61 9.72
C ALA A 260 15.76 -16.34 9.29
N TYR A 261 17.08 -16.41 9.29
CA TYR A 261 17.98 -15.29 8.99
C TYR A 261 19.30 -15.81 8.40
N ASN A 262 20.07 -14.91 7.81
CA ASN A 262 21.42 -15.19 7.33
C ASN A 262 22.43 -14.57 8.31
N ASP A 263 23.30 -15.40 8.87
CA ASP A 263 24.41 -14.95 9.72
C ASP A 263 25.74 -15.33 9.05
N ASP A 264 26.52 -14.32 8.66
CA ASP A 264 27.80 -14.48 7.97
C ASP A 264 27.76 -15.46 6.77
N GLY A 265 26.69 -15.42 5.97
CA GLY A 265 26.51 -16.29 4.80
C GLY A 265 26.00 -17.70 5.13
N VAL A 266 25.63 -17.95 6.39
CA VAL A 266 25.02 -19.20 6.82
C VAL A 266 23.53 -19.00 7.07
N ASP A 267 22.74 -19.82 6.39
CA ASP A 267 21.29 -19.83 6.54
C ASP A 267 20.89 -20.53 7.82
N ILE A 268 20.44 -19.73 8.79
CA ILE A 268 19.99 -20.22 10.09
C ILE A 268 18.47 -20.27 10.11
N THR A 269 17.95 -21.37 10.66
CA THR A 269 16.53 -21.50 10.99
C THR A 269 16.42 -21.94 12.43
N GLU A 270 15.71 -21.16 13.23
CA GLU A 270 15.50 -21.46 14.64
C GLU A 270 14.09 -21.92 14.89
N LYS A 271 13.95 -22.78 15.89
CA LYS A 271 12.68 -23.26 16.41
C LYS A 271 12.47 -22.68 17.80
N ILE A 272 11.38 -21.93 17.96
CA ILE A 272 11.05 -21.18 19.17
C ILE A 272 9.81 -21.82 19.80
N ILE A 273 9.91 -22.30 21.04
CA ILE A 273 8.83 -23.02 21.72
C ILE A 273 8.46 -22.28 22.99
N PHE A 274 7.23 -21.77 23.02
CA PHE A 274 6.66 -21.08 24.18
C PHE A 274 5.97 -22.09 25.09
N ASN A 275 6.10 -21.92 26.41
CA ASN A 275 5.35 -22.72 27.36
C ASN A 275 3.85 -22.41 27.30
N SER A 276 3.02 -23.23 27.96
CA SER A 276 1.55 -23.10 27.92
C SER A 276 1.01 -21.77 28.46
N ASP A 277 1.81 -21.05 29.25
CA ASP A 277 1.42 -19.80 29.88
C ASP A 277 2.12 -18.58 29.25
N ALA A 278 2.89 -18.77 28.17
CA ALA A 278 3.75 -17.76 27.55
C ALA A 278 4.61 -16.97 28.56
N THR A 279 5.12 -17.64 29.60
CA THR A 279 6.02 -17.04 30.62
C THR A 279 7.48 -17.43 30.43
N GLY A 280 7.75 -18.30 29.45
CA GLY A 280 9.10 -18.68 29.09
C GLY A 280 9.12 -19.34 27.72
N VAL A 281 10.29 -19.26 27.09
CA VAL A 281 10.56 -19.73 25.75
C VAL A 281 11.85 -20.54 25.73
N THR A 282 11.89 -21.54 24.87
CA THR A 282 13.12 -22.25 24.52
C THR A 282 13.33 -22.12 23.02
N TRP A 283 14.52 -21.73 22.60
CA TRP A 283 14.88 -21.63 21.19
C TRP A 283 16.03 -22.57 20.86
N GLN A 284 16.08 -23.02 19.61
CA GLN A 284 17.12 -23.91 19.11
C GLN A 284 17.33 -23.68 17.61
N GLU A 285 18.57 -23.49 17.19
CA GLU A 285 18.97 -23.56 15.79
C GLU A 285 18.80 -25.00 15.28
N ILE A 286 17.88 -25.19 14.34
CA ILE A 286 17.57 -26.50 13.74
C ILE A 286 18.21 -26.67 12.36
N LYS A 287 18.74 -25.59 11.80
CA LYS A 287 19.49 -25.50 10.54
C LYS A 287 20.50 -24.36 10.64
N GLY A 288 21.65 -24.49 9.99
CA GLY A 288 22.68 -23.44 9.96
C GLY A 288 23.61 -23.43 11.18
N GLY A 289 23.13 -23.82 12.35
CA GLY A 289 23.94 -23.88 13.57
C GLY A 289 23.50 -24.94 14.58
N THR A 290 23.90 -24.77 15.84
CA THR A 290 23.65 -25.71 16.95
C THR A 290 23.34 -25.03 18.28
N GLU A 291 23.20 -23.70 18.28
CA GLU A 291 22.92 -22.93 19.48
C GLU A 291 21.49 -23.19 19.98
N SER A 292 21.31 -22.97 21.27
CA SER A 292 20.02 -23.13 21.93
C SER A 292 20.03 -22.39 23.26
N GLY A 293 18.90 -21.82 23.64
CA GLY A 293 18.75 -21.05 24.87
C GLY A 293 17.35 -21.18 25.48
N THR A 294 17.19 -20.54 26.63
CA THR A 294 15.91 -20.44 27.33
C THR A 294 15.77 -19.07 27.96
N ASP A 295 14.65 -18.41 27.69
CA ASP A 295 14.40 -17.06 28.18
C ASP A 295 13.09 -17.03 28.99
N SER A 296 13.02 -16.14 29.97
CA SER A 296 11.76 -15.78 30.61
C SER A 296 11.02 -14.75 29.77
N ILE A 297 9.69 -14.76 29.84
CA ILE A 297 8.84 -13.83 29.10
C ILE A 297 7.93 -13.06 30.05
N THR A 298 7.84 -11.76 29.83
CA THR A 298 6.75 -10.90 30.34
C THR A 298 6.00 -10.25 29.18
N ILE A 299 4.69 -10.11 29.31
CA ILE A 299 3.82 -9.51 28.30
C ILE A 299 3.11 -8.32 28.94
N ASN A 300 3.18 -7.17 28.26
CA ASN A 300 2.56 -5.92 28.68
C ASN A 300 1.99 -5.22 27.44
N GLY A 301 0.67 -5.34 27.23
CA GLY A 301 0.01 -4.85 26.03
C GLY A 301 0.48 -5.61 24.78
N SER A 302 1.00 -4.86 23.79
CA SER A 302 1.61 -5.41 22.57
C SER A 302 3.11 -5.68 22.71
N ILE A 303 3.73 -5.37 23.86
CA ILE A 303 5.15 -5.59 24.10
C ILE A 303 5.39 -6.94 24.79
N VAL A 304 6.30 -7.72 24.21
CA VAL A 304 6.83 -8.96 24.77
C VAL A 304 8.27 -8.70 25.19
N THR A 305 8.58 -8.87 26.47
CA THR A 305 9.95 -8.78 26.95
C THR A 305 10.52 -10.18 27.13
N THR A 306 11.62 -10.49 26.46
CA THR A 306 12.42 -11.68 26.73
C THR A 306 13.53 -11.33 27.72
N THR A 307 13.91 -12.25 28.61
CA THR A 307 14.96 -12.00 29.61
C THR A 307 15.75 -13.26 29.88
N ASP A 308 17.07 -13.14 29.75
CA ASP A 308 18.05 -14.21 29.90
C ASP A 308 19.15 -13.81 30.92
N ASN A 309 20.34 -14.43 30.82
CA ASN A 309 21.48 -14.07 31.68
C ASN A 309 22.28 -12.85 31.19
N GLU A 310 22.01 -12.36 29.99
CA GLU A 310 22.71 -11.23 29.34
C GLU A 310 21.92 -9.93 29.48
N GLY A 311 20.59 -10.02 29.55
CA GLY A 311 19.75 -8.86 29.79
C GLY A 311 18.27 -9.11 29.53
N SER A 312 17.57 -8.02 29.22
CA SER A 312 16.18 -8.02 28.80
C SER A 312 16.08 -7.30 27.46
N GLU A 313 15.25 -7.82 26.57
CA GLU A 313 14.96 -7.21 25.28
C GLU A 313 13.44 -7.09 25.10
N GLU A 314 13.00 -5.95 24.57
CA GLU A 314 11.58 -5.68 24.29
C GLU A 314 11.29 -5.87 22.80
N HIS A 315 10.21 -6.61 22.54
CA HIS A 315 9.72 -6.95 21.21
C HIS A 315 8.29 -6.42 21.08
N GLU A 316 8.09 -5.37 20.31
CA GLU A 316 6.77 -4.80 20.04
C GLU A 316 6.10 -5.58 18.90
N ILE A 317 4.91 -6.14 19.13
CA ILE A 317 4.12 -6.70 18.03
C ILE A 317 3.58 -5.56 17.20
N ILE A 318 4.04 -5.50 15.95
CA ILE A 318 3.57 -4.53 14.98
C ILE A 318 2.63 -5.15 13.94
N ARG A 319 2.69 -6.47 13.73
CA ARG A 319 1.88 -7.14 12.69
C ARG A 319 1.61 -8.60 13.02
N VAL A 320 0.42 -9.10 12.65
CA VAL A 320 0.09 -10.53 12.71
C VAL A 320 -0.62 -10.92 11.42
N THR A 321 -0.06 -11.88 10.70
CA THR A 321 -0.64 -12.41 9.45
C THR A 321 -1.06 -13.86 9.62
N SER A 322 -1.54 -14.49 8.55
CA SER A 322 -1.75 -15.94 8.55
C SER A 322 -0.46 -16.77 8.57
N LYS A 323 0.69 -16.17 8.25
CA LYS A 323 2.00 -16.86 8.11
C LYS A 323 2.98 -16.57 9.24
N TYR A 324 2.97 -15.34 9.77
CA TYR A 324 3.94 -14.91 10.78
C TYR A 324 3.42 -13.78 11.67
N ILE A 325 4.12 -13.57 12.77
CA ILE A 325 4.05 -12.41 13.65
C ILE A 325 5.28 -11.56 13.34
N GLU A 326 5.08 -10.27 13.07
CA GLU A 326 6.17 -9.31 12.90
C GLU A 326 6.36 -8.52 14.18
N ILE A 327 7.60 -8.44 14.62
CA ILE A 327 8.00 -7.78 15.84
C ILE A 327 9.07 -6.74 15.54
N LYS A 328 9.02 -5.64 16.28
CA LYS A 328 10.04 -4.59 16.24
C LYS A 328 10.85 -4.65 17.53
N ASN A 329 12.16 -4.68 17.40
CA ASN A 329 13.12 -4.61 18.51
C ASN A 329 14.10 -3.45 18.26
N TYR A 330 15.21 -3.42 19.02
CA TYR A 330 16.23 -2.39 18.86
C TYR A 330 16.98 -2.50 17.52
N ASP A 331 17.18 -3.72 17.03
CA ASP A 331 18.00 -4.02 15.85
C ASP A 331 17.21 -3.95 14.54
N GLY A 332 15.88 -3.99 14.60
CA GLY A 332 15.02 -3.77 13.46
C GLY A 332 13.68 -4.48 13.57
N ILE A 333 13.32 -5.18 12.49
CA ILE A 333 12.07 -5.91 12.37
C ILE A 333 12.38 -7.39 12.14
N ASP A 334 11.86 -8.23 13.03
CA ASP A 334 11.97 -9.67 12.95
C ASP A 334 10.61 -10.31 12.66
N ARG A 335 10.64 -11.56 12.19
CA ARG A 335 9.45 -12.35 11.90
C ARG A 335 9.50 -13.72 12.57
N PHE A 336 8.43 -14.03 13.29
CA PHE A 336 8.17 -15.36 13.84
C PHE A 336 7.07 -16.05 13.05
N TYR A 337 7.46 -17.04 12.25
CA TYR A 337 6.59 -17.81 11.38
C TYR A 337 5.87 -18.93 12.13
N PHE A 338 4.62 -19.20 11.78
CA PHE A 338 3.84 -20.31 12.35
C PHE A 338 4.30 -21.68 11.84
N THR A 339 5.02 -21.73 10.72
CA THR A 339 5.56 -22.97 10.16
C THR A 339 7.02 -22.81 9.77
N GLN A 340 7.77 -23.90 9.87
CA GLN A 340 9.16 -23.96 9.40
C GLN A 340 9.27 -23.67 7.90
N SER A 341 8.30 -24.15 7.10
CA SER A 341 8.31 -23.98 5.65
C SER A 341 8.18 -22.51 5.27
N ASP A 342 7.33 -21.73 5.94
CA ASP A 342 7.18 -20.30 5.66
C ASP A 342 8.46 -19.53 6.04
N ALA A 343 9.13 -19.91 7.14
CA ALA A 343 10.40 -19.31 7.56
C ALA A 343 11.52 -19.57 6.53
N GLU A 344 11.65 -20.83 6.09
CA GLU A 344 12.66 -21.22 5.10
C GLU A 344 12.37 -20.64 3.71
N GLU A 345 11.10 -20.52 3.31
CA GLU A 345 10.70 -19.87 2.06
C GLU A 345 11.08 -18.37 2.08
N ALA A 346 10.82 -17.69 3.20
CA ALA A 346 11.20 -16.29 3.36
C ALA A 346 12.71 -16.09 3.28
N LEU A 347 13.50 -16.93 3.96
CA LEU A 347 14.97 -16.87 3.90
C LEU A 347 15.50 -17.19 2.49
N ALA A 348 14.92 -18.19 1.82
CA ALA A 348 15.29 -18.50 0.43
C ALA A 348 15.01 -17.34 -0.54
N SER A 349 13.93 -16.58 -0.30
CA SER A 349 13.64 -15.38 -1.08
C SER A 349 14.66 -14.25 -0.86
N GLN A 350 15.24 -14.15 0.34
CA GLN A 350 16.32 -13.21 0.67
C GLN A 350 17.67 -13.67 0.07
N ASN A 351 17.99 -14.96 0.11
CA ASN A 351 19.27 -15.47 -0.39
C ASN A 351 19.31 -15.65 -1.91
N GLY A 352 18.14 -15.74 -2.56
CA GLY A 352 18.01 -15.59 -4.00
C GLY A 352 18.53 -14.25 -4.52
N GLU A 353 18.79 -13.28 -3.64
CA GLU A 353 19.35 -11.96 -3.96
C GLU A 353 20.88 -11.84 -3.76
N SER A 354 21.56 -12.81 -3.15
CA SER A 354 22.93 -12.61 -2.63
C SER A 354 24.06 -13.25 -3.45
N ASP A 355 23.80 -14.28 -4.26
CA ASP A 355 24.87 -15.08 -4.88
C ASP A 355 24.90 -15.01 -6.42
N SER A 356 24.93 -13.78 -6.94
CA SER A 356 25.61 -13.43 -8.20
C SER A 356 25.50 -11.92 -8.40
N LYS A 357 26.43 -11.32 -9.15
CA LYS A 357 26.20 -10.04 -9.83
C LYS A 357 25.13 -10.20 -10.93
N THR A 358 24.00 -10.79 -10.57
CA THR A 358 22.79 -10.80 -11.36
C THR A 358 21.84 -9.92 -10.59
N PRO A 359 21.33 -8.85 -11.21
CA PRO A 359 20.45 -7.92 -10.56
C PRO A 359 19.27 -8.65 -9.94
N THR A 360 18.97 -8.17 -8.75
CA THR A 360 17.73 -8.40 -8.03
C THR A 360 16.57 -8.48 -9.01
N ASN A 361 15.82 -9.59 -8.94
CA ASN A 361 14.51 -9.65 -9.56
C ASN A 361 13.63 -8.69 -8.76
N ASN A 362 13.68 -7.41 -9.11
CA ASN A 362 13.08 -6.26 -8.42
C ASN A 362 11.53 -6.24 -8.47
N GLY A 363 10.90 -7.41 -8.39
CA GLY A 363 9.47 -7.58 -8.61
C GLY A 363 9.06 -7.24 -10.04
N PHE A 364 9.99 -7.22 -11.00
CA PHE A 364 9.70 -6.79 -12.36
C PHE A 364 8.89 -7.85 -13.11
N THR A 365 7.62 -7.56 -13.41
CA THR A 365 6.69 -8.49 -14.05
C THR A 365 6.38 -8.09 -15.50
N LYS A 366 5.87 -9.03 -16.29
CA LYS A 366 5.37 -8.74 -17.65
C LYS A 366 4.23 -7.72 -17.61
N GLU A 367 3.44 -7.76 -16.55
CA GLU A 367 2.34 -6.86 -16.27
C GLU A 367 2.84 -5.41 -16.15
N MET A 368 4.01 -5.17 -15.56
CA MET A 368 4.61 -3.82 -15.45
C MET A 368 5.00 -3.21 -16.80
N LEU A 369 5.30 -4.04 -17.81
CA LEU A 369 5.61 -3.59 -19.17
C LEU A 369 4.38 -3.29 -20.02
N LYS A 370 3.21 -3.80 -19.65
CA LYS A 370 2.01 -3.75 -20.49
C LYS A 370 1.62 -2.29 -20.77
N ASN A 371 1.53 -1.95 -22.05
CA ASN A 371 1.16 -0.62 -22.55
C ASN A 371 2.09 0.52 -22.11
N LYS A 372 3.33 0.22 -21.70
CA LYS A 372 4.30 1.27 -21.32
C LYS A 372 4.92 1.93 -22.56
N VAL A 373 5.13 3.23 -22.43
CA VAL A 373 5.95 4.05 -23.33
C VAL A 373 7.09 4.60 -22.47
N LEU A 374 8.32 4.35 -22.89
CA LEU A 374 9.54 4.74 -22.20
C LEU A 374 10.35 5.67 -23.08
N TYR A 375 11.01 6.63 -22.46
CA TYR A 375 11.88 7.60 -23.11
C TYR A 375 13.27 7.48 -22.49
N HIS A 376 14.31 7.49 -23.30
CA HIS A 376 15.69 7.54 -22.83
C HIS A 376 16.48 8.57 -23.63
N HIS A 377 17.53 9.12 -23.03
CA HIS A 377 18.49 9.92 -23.76
C HIS A 377 19.90 9.67 -23.25
N ALA A 378 20.85 9.53 -24.18
CA ALA A 378 22.24 9.25 -23.85
C ALA A 378 23.16 10.26 -24.54
N TYR A 379 24.19 10.72 -23.83
CA TYR A 379 25.22 11.59 -24.39
C TYR A 379 26.27 10.75 -25.10
N THR A 380 26.56 11.06 -26.36
CA THR A 380 27.68 10.41 -27.06
C THR A 380 28.94 11.25 -26.91
N GLU A 381 29.96 10.70 -26.22
CA GLU A 381 31.21 11.42 -25.91
C GLU A 381 31.99 11.88 -27.16
N ASP A 382 31.82 11.18 -28.29
CA ASP A 382 32.68 11.35 -29.48
C ASP A 382 32.42 12.64 -30.27
N ASP A 383 31.19 13.17 -30.26
CA ASP A 383 30.81 14.37 -31.02
C ASP A 383 29.91 15.35 -30.25
N GLY A 384 29.59 15.03 -28.99
CA GLY A 384 28.71 15.85 -28.15
C GLY A 384 27.25 15.86 -28.59
N ALA A 385 26.85 14.94 -29.48
CA ALA A 385 25.46 14.73 -29.81
C ALA A 385 24.71 14.01 -28.67
N ILE A 386 23.39 14.17 -28.65
CA ILE A 386 22.49 13.49 -27.72
C ILE A 386 21.61 12.54 -28.53
N GLY A 387 21.67 11.26 -28.21
CA GLY A 387 20.72 10.26 -28.69
C GLY A 387 19.44 10.33 -27.86
N TYR A 388 18.29 10.36 -28.52
CA TYR A 388 16.98 10.28 -27.90
C TYR A 388 16.25 9.06 -28.43
N GLY A 389 15.69 8.24 -27.56
CA GLY A 389 14.93 7.07 -27.99
C GLY A 389 13.61 6.90 -27.26
N LYS A 390 12.61 6.48 -28.03
CA LYS A 390 11.27 6.16 -27.56
C LYS A 390 11.01 4.68 -27.76
N MET A 391 10.63 4.00 -26.69
CA MET A 391 10.31 2.58 -26.67
C MET A 391 8.84 2.40 -26.31
N THR A 392 8.09 1.67 -27.13
CA THR A 392 6.68 1.35 -26.88
C THR A 392 6.52 -0.15 -26.81
N VAL A 393 6.02 -0.68 -25.68
CA VAL A 393 5.75 -2.12 -25.57
C VAL A 393 4.51 -2.45 -26.40
N ILE A 394 4.69 -3.20 -27.49
CA ILE A 394 3.61 -3.52 -28.43
C ILE A 394 3.05 -4.94 -28.25
N SER A 395 3.78 -5.83 -27.57
CA SER A 395 3.32 -7.16 -27.15
C SER A 395 4.11 -7.65 -25.94
N GLU A 396 3.73 -8.80 -25.37
CA GLU A 396 4.47 -9.46 -24.26
C GLU A 396 5.90 -9.88 -24.61
N THR A 397 6.28 -9.82 -25.88
CA THR A 397 7.57 -10.34 -26.40
C THR A 397 8.24 -9.38 -27.39
N SER A 398 7.75 -8.15 -27.53
CA SER A 398 8.32 -7.19 -28.46
C SER A 398 7.98 -5.75 -28.09
N TRP A 399 8.95 -4.86 -28.29
CA TRP A 399 8.72 -3.42 -28.28
C TRP A 399 9.05 -2.79 -29.63
N GLU A 400 8.43 -1.65 -29.88
CA GLU A 400 8.75 -0.75 -30.98
C GLU A 400 9.70 0.33 -30.47
N ARG A 401 10.81 0.55 -31.18
CA ARG A 401 11.84 1.53 -30.83
C ARG A 401 11.99 2.52 -31.98
N ARG A 402 12.12 3.80 -31.63
CA ARG A 402 12.44 4.89 -32.55
C ARG A 402 13.50 5.77 -31.91
N GLU A 403 14.54 6.09 -32.67
CA GLU A 403 15.67 6.89 -32.20
C GLU A 403 15.91 8.08 -33.12
N ILE A 404 16.35 9.18 -32.53
CA ILE A 404 16.94 10.30 -33.24
C ILE A 404 18.20 10.73 -32.53
N ARG A 405 19.14 11.29 -33.27
CA ARG A 405 20.37 11.86 -32.74
C ARG A 405 20.43 13.33 -33.09
N VAL A 406 20.60 14.17 -32.08
CA VAL A 406 20.59 15.63 -32.22
C VAL A 406 21.95 16.19 -31.84
N SER A 407 22.47 17.10 -32.64
CA SER A 407 23.73 17.80 -32.38
C SER A 407 23.63 18.73 -31.16
N ALA A 408 24.78 19.18 -30.64
CA ALA A 408 24.83 20.14 -29.54
C ALA A 408 24.14 21.49 -29.84
N ASP A 409 23.96 21.86 -31.12
CA ASP A 409 23.22 23.04 -31.56
C ASP A 409 21.74 22.77 -31.90
N GLY A 410 21.26 21.55 -31.69
CA GLY A 410 19.84 21.19 -31.81
C GLY A 410 19.40 20.73 -33.20
N GLU A 411 20.33 20.45 -34.12
CA GLU A 411 20.01 19.91 -35.44
C GLU A 411 19.93 18.37 -35.39
N THR A 412 18.88 17.80 -35.97
CA THR A 412 18.77 16.34 -36.13
C THR A 412 19.83 15.84 -37.11
N ILE A 413 20.80 15.08 -36.61
CA ILE A 413 21.92 14.51 -37.39
C ILE A 413 21.50 13.18 -38.01
N GLU A 414 20.72 12.39 -37.28
CA GLU A 414 20.31 11.03 -37.64
C GLU A 414 18.89 10.78 -37.13
N GLU A 415 18.06 10.16 -37.96
CA GLU A 415 16.70 9.74 -37.61
C GLU A 415 16.52 8.31 -38.10
N ASP A 416 16.32 7.40 -37.15
CA ASP A 416 16.11 5.99 -37.46
C ASP A 416 14.63 5.73 -37.79
N GLU A 417 14.42 4.87 -38.79
CA GLU A 417 13.10 4.31 -39.06
C GLU A 417 12.64 3.51 -37.84
N THR A 418 11.35 3.61 -37.50
CA THR A 418 10.77 2.80 -36.42
C THR A 418 10.99 1.30 -36.66
N PHE A 419 11.57 0.61 -35.68
CA PHE A 419 11.86 -0.82 -35.77
C PHE A 419 11.31 -1.59 -34.57
N THR A 420 10.97 -2.86 -34.80
CA THR A 420 10.50 -3.77 -33.75
C THR A 420 11.66 -4.63 -33.26
N VAL A 421 11.85 -4.69 -31.94
CA VAL A 421 12.86 -5.54 -31.32
C VAL A 421 12.15 -6.62 -30.49
N PRO A 422 12.41 -7.90 -30.77
CA PRO A 422 11.92 -8.98 -29.93
C PRO A 422 12.69 -9.01 -28.62
N TYR A 423 11.99 -9.31 -27.53
CA TYR A 423 12.59 -9.50 -26.22
C TYR A 423 12.02 -10.71 -25.49
N ILE A 424 12.79 -11.22 -24.53
CA ILE A 424 12.35 -12.20 -23.54
C ILE A 424 12.65 -11.68 -22.15
N LEU A 425 11.78 -12.02 -21.19
CA LEU A 425 12.02 -11.79 -19.78
C LEU A 425 12.69 -13.05 -19.21
N GLU A 426 13.92 -12.92 -18.75
CA GLU A 426 14.73 -14.02 -18.21
C GLU A 426 15.39 -13.49 -16.93
N ASP A 427 15.13 -14.15 -15.80
CA ASP A 427 15.70 -13.81 -14.49
C ASP A 427 15.56 -12.33 -14.10
N GLY A 428 14.38 -11.75 -14.31
CA GLY A 428 14.09 -10.34 -13.99
C GLY A 428 14.74 -9.31 -14.93
N LYS A 429 15.46 -9.76 -15.96
CA LYS A 429 16.06 -8.92 -17.00
C LYS A 429 15.27 -8.99 -18.29
N ILE A 430 15.28 -7.90 -19.07
CA ILE A 430 14.82 -7.95 -20.45
C ILE A 430 16.00 -8.21 -21.37
N LYS A 431 16.03 -9.38 -22.00
CA LYS A 431 17.00 -9.72 -23.03
C LYS A 431 16.42 -9.44 -24.42
N SER A 432 17.08 -8.59 -25.18
CA SER A 432 16.71 -8.21 -26.53
C SER A 432 17.74 -8.65 -27.57
N ASP A 433 17.26 -9.12 -28.72
CA ASP A 433 18.13 -9.46 -29.85
C ASP A 433 18.31 -8.24 -30.75
N ALA A 434 19.51 -7.65 -30.71
CA ALA A 434 19.90 -6.48 -31.51
C ALA A 434 20.77 -6.89 -32.72
N GLY A 435 20.50 -8.06 -33.32
CA GLY A 435 21.22 -8.55 -34.49
C GLY A 435 22.46 -9.34 -34.12
N ASN A 436 23.63 -8.69 -34.07
CA ASN A 436 24.89 -9.36 -33.73
C ASN A 436 25.14 -9.46 -32.22
N ASP A 437 24.37 -8.73 -31.41
CA ASP A 437 24.58 -8.59 -29.97
C ASP A 437 23.31 -8.95 -29.20
N TYR A 438 23.47 -9.36 -27.94
CA TYR A 438 22.37 -9.34 -26.97
C TYR A 438 22.49 -8.09 -26.08
N ARG A 439 21.35 -7.43 -25.86
CA ARG A 439 21.22 -6.34 -24.89
C ARG A 439 20.36 -6.81 -23.73
N TYR A 440 20.82 -6.60 -22.52
CA TYR A 440 20.09 -6.91 -21.30
C TYR A 440 19.75 -5.60 -20.60
N LEU A 441 18.46 -5.34 -20.39
CA LEU A 441 18.03 -4.28 -19.48
C LEU A 441 17.76 -4.88 -18.11
N ILE A 442 18.46 -4.33 -17.15
CA ILE A 442 18.43 -4.68 -15.75
C ILE A 442 17.73 -3.55 -15.03
N PHE A 443 16.59 -3.82 -14.40
CA PHE A 443 15.90 -2.81 -13.59
C PHE A 443 16.56 -2.79 -12.22
N ASN A 444 17.20 -1.70 -11.82
CA ASN A 444 17.90 -1.58 -10.53
C ASN A 444 17.01 -0.98 -9.45
N SER A 445 16.24 0.03 -9.82
CA SER A 445 15.29 0.71 -8.96
C SER A 445 14.29 1.49 -9.81
N GLN A 446 13.25 2.00 -9.18
CA GLN A 446 12.28 2.88 -9.81
C GLN A 446 11.88 4.00 -8.87
N ASP A 447 11.56 5.15 -9.43
CA ASP A 447 10.76 6.16 -8.76
C ASP A 447 9.47 6.41 -9.57
N ASP A 448 8.82 7.54 -9.35
CA ASP A 448 7.59 7.91 -10.04
C ASP A 448 7.81 8.49 -11.45
N THR A 449 9.05 8.79 -11.82
CA THR A 449 9.42 9.42 -13.09
C THR A 449 10.15 8.50 -14.05
N ALA A 450 10.91 7.54 -13.55
CA ALA A 450 11.76 6.70 -14.36
C ALA A 450 12.07 5.32 -13.75
N TRP A 451 12.51 4.43 -14.64
CA TRP A 451 13.30 3.27 -14.27
C TRP A 451 14.78 3.60 -14.36
N TYR A 452 15.51 3.30 -13.29
CA TYR A 452 16.96 3.31 -13.27
C TYR A 452 17.43 1.92 -13.67
N VAL A 453 18.05 1.82 -14.84
CA VAL A 453 18.42 0.54 -15.42
C VAL A 453 19.93 0.44 -15.60
N THR A 454 20.42 -0.79 -15.66
CA THR A 454 21.74 -1.08 -16.23
C THR A 454 21.51 -1.76 -17.56
N GLU A 455 22.07 -1.21 -18.63
CA GLU A 455 22.17 -1.89 -19.90
C GLU A 455 23.49 -2.68 -19.93
N GLU A 456 23.39 -4.00 -20.13
CA GLU A 456 24.54 -4.86 -20.41
C GLU A 456 24.53 -5.32 -21.87
N VAL A 457 25.68 -5.34 -22.53
CA VAL A 457 25.83 -5.79 -23.92
C VAL A 457 26.76 -7.00 -23.99
N ASP A 458 26.29 -8.07 -24.63
CA ASP A 458 27.04 -9.28 -24.98
C ASP A 458 27.27 -9.29 -26.49
N ARG A 459 28.46 -8.85 -26.90
CA ARG A 459 28.83 -8.68 -28.31
C ARG A 459 29.19 -10.02 -28.90
N GLY A 460 28.56 -10.36 -30.02
CA GLY A 460 28.78 -11.65 -30.66
C GLY A 460 28.09 -12.83 -29.95
N LYS A 461 27.30 -12.58 -28.90
CA LYS A 461 26.39 -13.55 -28.26
C LYS A 461 27.13 -14.76 -27.70
N ASP A 462 28.30 -14.55 -27.12
CA ASP A 462 29.14 -15.62 -26.56
C ASP A 462 28.89 -15.86 -25.07
N GLY A 463 28.00 -15.06 -24.47
CA GLY A 463 27.60 -15.15 -23.08
C GLY A 463 28.50 -14.36 -22.13
N THR A 464 29.47 -13.60 -22.66
CA THR A 464 30.27 -12.66 -21.87
C THR A 464 29.71 -11.25 -22.01
N ILE A 465 29.63 -10.51 -20.90
CA ILE A 465 29.21 -9.11 -20.91
C ILE A 465 30.44 -8.25 -21.24
N ASP A 466 30.41 -7.60 -22.39
CA ASP A 466 31.48 -6.74 -22.89
C ASP A 466 31.34 -5.30 -22.41
N GLU A 467 30.10 -4.81 -22.31
CA GLU A 467 29.79 -3.43 -21.95
C GLU A 467 28.67 -3.40 -20.91
N SER A 468 28.76 -2.44 -20.00
CA SER A 468 27.76 -2.21 -18.96
C SER A 468 27.68 -0.71 -18.70
N GLU A 469 26.48 -0.15 -18.83
CA GLU A 469 26.21 1.27 -18.64
C GLU A 469 24.91 1.45 -17.84
N ASN A 470 24.85 2.49 -17.02
CA ASN A 470 23.62 2.84 -16.31
C ASN A 470 22.82 3.83 -17.15
N ASP A 471 21.54 3.57 -17.31
CA ASP A 471 20.63 4.39 -18.08
C ASP A 471 19.36 4.70 -17.27
N THR A 472 18.59 5.69 -17.74
CA THR A 472 17.33 6.12 -17.14
C THR A 472 16.23 6.07 -18.19
N LEU A 473 15.23 5.23 -17.95
CA LEU A 473 14.05 5.08 -18.81
C LEU A 473 12.87 5.85 -18.19
N TYR A 474 12.63 7.06 -18.68
CA TYR A 474 11.56 7.93 -18.20
C TYR A 474 10.17 7.43 -18.66
N PHE A 475 9.18 7.46 -17.76
CA PHE A 475 7.79 7.10 -18.05
C PHE A 475 7.01 8.18 -18.81
N SER A 476 7.57 9.39 -18.85
CA SER A 476 6.98 10.53 -19.54
C SER A 476 8.05 11.22 -20.37
N LYS A 477 7.61 11.85 -21.47
CA LYS A 477 8.51 12.56 -22.38
C LYS A 477 9.22 13.69 -21.62
N PRO A 478 10.56 13.67 -21.48
CA PRO A 478 11.31 14.77 -20.88
C PRO A 478 11.04 16.11 -21.59
N ALA A 479 11.18 17.23 -20.87
CA ALA A 479 10.85 18.55 -21.41
C ALA A 479 11.80 19.00 -22.53
N ASP A 480 13.02 18.49 -22.51
CA ASP A 480 14.10 18.69 -23.48
C ASP A 480 14.09 17.64 -24.61
N PHE A 481 13.11 16.73 -24.63
CA PHE A 481 12.99 15.68 -25.63
C PHE A 481 12.44 16.27 -26.96
N PRO A 482 13.08 16.01 -28.12
CA PRO A 482 12.70 16.66 -29.37
C PRO A 482 11.25 16.41 -29.78
N ALA A 483 10.60 17.42 -30.38
CA ALA A 483 9.18 17.37 -30.76
C ALA A 483 8.85 16.27 -31.81
N GLU A 484 9.87 15.82 -32.53
CA GLU A 484 9.79 14.86 -33.64
C GLU A 484 9.57 13.40 -33.17
N LEU A 485 9.84 13.09 -31.89
CA LEU A 485 9.59 11.82 -31.20
C LEU A 485 8.35 11.85 -30.29
#